data_AF-A0A8T6QJK0-F1
#
_entry.id   AF-A0A8T6QJK0-F1
#
_cell.length_a   1.000
_cell.length_b   1.000
_cell.length_c   1.000
_cell.angle_alpha   90.00
_cell.angle_beta   90.00
_cell.angle_gamma   90.00
#
_symmetry.space_group_name_H-M   'P 1'
#
loop_
_entity.id
_entity.type
_entity.pdbx_description
1 polymer ?
#
loop_
_entity_poly.entity_id
_entity_poly.type
_entity_poly.pdbx_seq_one_letter_code
_entity_poly.pdbx_strand_id
1 'polypeptide(L)'
;ADYNTLMAAAKKDYEATLKKPKQSGVKVSAGDRQEDSAHAALLTLQAELRTLEKHAGANEKISQQRRDLWKAESQFAVLEEAAQRRQLSAQEKSLLAHKDETLEYKRQLAALGDKVTYQERLNALAQ
;
A
#
# COMPACT_ATOMS: atom_id res chain seq x y z
N ALA A 1 24.50 4.28 5.83
CA ALA A 1 23.92 3.22 6.67
C ALA A 1 23.38 2.16 5.74
N ASP A 2 23.78 0.90 5.91
CA ASP A 2 23.41 -0.18 5.01
C ASP A 2 21.90 -0.46 5.08
N TYR A 3 21.28 -0.62 3.91
CA TYR A 3 19.85 -0.87 3.70
C TYR A 3 19.28 -2.01 4.60
N ASN A 4 20.08 -3.05 4.85
CA ASN A 4 19.71 -4.15 5.77
C ASN A 4 19.56 -3.69 7.23
N THR A 5 20.33 -2.68 7.66
CA THR A 5 20.27 -2.14 9.01
C THR A 5 19.00 -1.32 9.23
N LEU A 6 18.56 -0.56 8.21
CA LEU A 6 17.32 0.21 8.25
C LEU A 6 16.09 -0.71 8.25
N MET A 7 16.10 -1.77 7.43
CA MET A 7 15.02 -2.77 7.40
C MET A 7 14.92 -3.57 8.71
N ALA A 8 16.06 -3.89 9.33
CA ALA A 8 16.10 -4.54 10.64
C ALA A 8 15.56 -3.61 11.73
N ALA A 9 15.84 -2.31 11.67
CA ALA A 9 15.29 -1.33 12.60
C ALA A 9 13.77 -1.19 12.44
N ALA A 10 13.27 -1.03 11.20
CA ALA A 10 11.84 -0.92 10.92
C ALA A 10 11.06 -2.18 11.33
N LYS A 11 11.59 -3.38 11.04
CA LYS A 11 10.98 -4.65 11.47
C LYS A 11 10.98 -4.80 12.99
N LYS A 12 12.09 -4.44 13.65
CA LYS A 12 12.23 -4.53 15.11
C LYS A 12 11.27 -3.58 15.83
N ASP A 13 11.11 -2.37 15.30
CA ASP A 13 10.17 -1.39 15.86
C ASP A 13 8.72 -1.83 15.64
N TYR A 14 8.39 -2.40 14.48
CA TYR A 14 7.10 -3.03 14.22
C TYR A 14 6.79 -4.18 15.18
N GLU A 15 7.72 -5.11 15.39
CA GLU A 15 7.56 -6.23 16.35
C GLU A 15 7.48 -5.76 17.81
N ALA A 16 8.16 -4.67 18.17
CA ALA A 16 8.09 -4.06 19.50
C ALA A 16 6.71 -3.43 19.77
N THR A 17 6.06 -2.89 18.74
CA THR A 17 4.68 -2.37 18.84
C THR A 17 3.63 -3.49 18.93
N LEU A 18 3.90 -4.67 18.37
CA LEU A 18 3.01 -5.84 18.48
C LEU A 18 2.98 -6.47 19.88
N LYS A 19 4.06 -6.34 20.69
CA LYS A 19 4.21 -7.05 21.97
C LYS A 19 3.69 -6.32 23.22
N LYS A 20 3.09 -5.12 23.10
CA LYS A 20 2.52 -4.40 24.26
C LYS A 20 1.02 -4.13 24.07
N PRO A 21 0.11 -4.91 24.68
CA PRO A 21 -1.24 -4.46 24.87
C PRO A 21 -1.26 -3.52 26.08
N LYS A 22 -1.08 -2.21 25.85
CA LYS A 22 -1.56 -1.21 26.80
C LYS A 22 -2.65 -0.41 26.12
N GLN A 23 -3.88 -0.77 26.51
CA GLN A 23 -5.11 -0.03 26.24
C GLN A 23 -4.86 1.47 26.44
N SER A 24 -4.74 2.22 25.35
CA SER A 24 -4.97 3.66 25.38
C SER A 24 -6.31 3.87 24.70
N GLY A 25 -7.32 4.19 25.52
CA GLY A 25 -8.68 4.42 25.08
C GLY A 25 -8.79 5.70 24.26
N VAL A 26 -8.40 5.63 22.98
CA VAL A 26 -8.89 6.59 21.98
C VAL A 26 -10.31 6.14 21.64
N LYS A 27 -11.31 6.72 22.31
CA LYS A 27 -12.72 6.59 21.92
C LYS A 27 -12.96 7.37 20.62
N VAL A 28 -12.56 6.78 19.51
CA VAL A 28 -13.08 7.13 18.18
C VAL A 28 -14.57 6.76 18.20
N SER A 29 -15.46 7.67 17.82
CA SER A 29 -16.90 7.39 17.86
C SER A 29 -17.23 6.25 16.87
N ALA A 30 -18.32 5.52 17.12
CA ALA A 30 -18.75 4.47 16.20
C ALA A 30 -19.04 5.01 14.78
N GLY A 31 -19.51 6.27 14.69
CA GLY A 31 -19.73 6.98 13.43
C GLY A 31 -18.42 7.26 12.69
N ASP A 32 -17.41 7.83 13.36
CA ASP A 32 -16.11 8.13 12.75
C ASP A 32 -15.41 6.85 12.25
N ARG A 33 -15.55 5.73 12.98
CA ARG A 33 -15.00 4.44 12.52
C ARG A 33 -15.73 3.89 11.29
N GLN A 34 -17.04 4.09 11.21
CA GLN A 34 -17.85 3.62 10.10
C GLN A 34 -17.65 4.48 8.85
N GLU A 35 -17.49 5.79 9.02
CA GLU A 35 -17.12 6.71 7.94
C GLU A 35 -15.71 6.43 7.42
N ASP A 36 -14.72 6.25 8.31
CA ASP A 36 -13.36 5.85 7.92
C ASP A 36 -13.36 4.51 7.18
N SER A 37 -14.15 3.53 7.64
CA SER A 37 -14.26 2.22 6.97
C SER A 37 -14.92 2.33 5.60
N ALA A 38 -15.96 3.16 5.47
CA ALA A 38 -16.64 3.40 4.20
C ALA A 38 -15.73 4.16 3.22
N HIS A 39 -14.94 5.13 3.69
CA HIS A 39 -13.95 5.85 2.88
C HIS A 39 -12.81 4.92 2.45
N ALA A 40 -12.31 4.05 3.34
CA ALA A 40 -11.31 3.05 2.98
C ALA A 40 -11.83 2.05 1.93
N ALA A 41 -13.09 1.61 2.06
CA ALA A 41 -13.74 0.76 1.07
C ALA A 41 -13.93 1.49 -0.26
N LEU A 42 -14.34 2.77 -0.25
CA LEU A 42 -14.49 3.59 -1.45
C LEU A 42 -13.16 3.76 -2.18
N LEU A 43 -12.08 4.08 -1.47
CA LEU A 43 -10.75 4.24 -2.05
C LEU A 43 -10.21 2.91 -2.61
N THR A 44 -10.43 1.81 -1.90
CA THR A 44 -10.10 0.46 -2.40
C THR A 44 -10.84 0.14 -3.70
N LEU A 45 -12.15 0.38 -3.73
CA LEU A 45 -12.97 0.16 -4.93
C LEU A 45 -12.59 1.11 -6.07
N GLN A 46 -12.20 2.36 -5.77
CA GLN A 46 -11.72 3.30 -6.78
C GLN A 46 -10.36 2.87 -7.36
N ALA A 47 -9.48 2.29 -6.55
CA ALA A 47 -8.22 1.71 -6.99
C ALA A 47 -8.44 0.45 -7.84
N GLU A 48 -9.36 -0.42 -7.44
CA GLU A 48 -9.78 -1.58 -8.24
C GLU A 48 -10.42 -1.16 -9.55
N LEU A 49 -11.31 -0.15 -9.53
CA LEU A 49 -11.95 0.38 -10.72
C LEU A 49 -10.92 0.99 -11.67
N ARG A 50 -9.99 1.83 -11.19
CA ARG A 50 -8.89 2.34 -12.04
C ARG A 50 -8.04 1.22 -12.63
N THR A 51 -7.83 0.14 -11.88
CA THR A 51 -7.12 -1.05 -12.38
C THR A 51 -7.91 -1.69 -13.53
N LEU A 52 -9.22 -1.85 -13.37
CA LEU A 52 -10.08 -2.46 -14.39
C LEU A 52 -10.26 -1.56 -15.62
N GLU A 53 -10.47 -0.26 -15.42
CA GLU A 53 -10.66 0.73 -16.49
C GLU A 53 -9.41 0.90 -17.35
N LYS A 54 -8.20 0.93 -16.76
CA LYS A 54 -6.95 1.01 -17.53
C LYS A 54 -6.64 -0.27 -18.31
N HIS A 55 -7.29 -1.39 -18.01
CA HIS A 55 -7.02 -2.70 -18.64
C HIS A 55 -8.22 -3.31 -19.36
N ALA A 56 -9.31 -2.56 -19.56
CA ALA A 56 -10.41 -2.95 -20.45
C ALA A 56 -9.97 -3.08 -21.92
N GLY A 57 -8.81 -2.52 -22.29
CA GLY A 57 -8.20 -2.67 -23.61
C GLY A 57 -7.39 -3.96 -23.76
N ALA A 58 -8.04 -5.13 -23.67
CA ALA A 58 -7.70 -6.47 -24.23
C ALA A 58 -6.23 -6.99 -24.33
N ASN A 59 -5.18 -6.31 -23.85
CA ASN A 59 -3.80 -6.71 -24.14
C ASN A 59 -2.72 -6.21 -23.19
N GLU A 60 -3.04 -5.36 -22.20
CA GLU A 60 -2.09 -4.94 -21.17
C GLU A 60 -2.28 -5.77 -19.91
N LYS A 61 -1.72 -6.99 -19.88
CA LYS A 61 -1.55 -7.71 -18.62
C LYS A 61 -0.50 -6.96 -17.80
N ILE A 62 -0.92 -6.10 -16.88
CA ILE A 62 0.01 -5.58 -15.88
C ILE A 62 0.46 -6.69 -14.93
N SER A 63 1.69 -6.56 -14.46
CA SER A 63 2.25 -7.47 -13.47
C SER A 63 1.45 -7.40 -12.16
N GLN A 64 1.47 -8.48 -11.39
CA GLN A 64 0.87 -8.49 -10.05
C GLN A 64 1.48 -7.38 -9.17
N GLN A 65 2.77 -7.12 -9.35
CA GLN A 65 3.53 -6.08 -8.65
C GLN A 65 3.00 -4.68 -8.95
N ARG A 66 2.52 -4.40 -10.18
CA ARG A 66 1.86 -3.14 -10.52
C ARG A 66 0.52 -2.97 -9.80
N ARG A 67 -0.26 -4.05 -9.67
CA ARG A 67 -1.51 -4.03 -8.87
C ARG A 67 -1.21 -3.77 -7.40
N ASP A 68 -0.17 -4.41 -6.87
CA ASP A 68 0.22 -4.27 -5.46
C ASP A 68 0.79 -2.88 -5.14
N LEU A 69 1.40 -2.21 -6.13
CA LEU A 69 1.78 -0.80 -6.03
C LEU A 69 0.54 0.08 -5.87
N TRP A 70 -0.45 -0.05 -6.76
CA TRP A 70 -1.66 0.78 -6.70
C TRP A 70 -2.47 0.56 -5.41
N LYS A 71 -2.56 -0.69 -4.93
CA LYS A 71 -3.17 -0.98 -3.63
C LYS A 71 -2.44 -0.26 -2.50
N ALA A 72 -1.12 -0.25 -2.50
CA ALA A 72 -0.35 0.46 -1.48
C ALA A 72 -0.50 1.98 -1.58
N GLU A 73 -0.46 2.55 -2.80
CA GLU A 73 -0.72 3.98 -3.03
C GLU A 73 -2.10 4.39 -2.48
N SER A 74 -3.13 3.57 -2.74
CA SER A 74 -4.47 3.79 -2.20
C SER A 74 -4.49 3.71 -0.67
N GLN A 75 -3.84 2.71 -0.08
CA GLN A 75 -3.81 2.54 1.38
C GLN A 75 -3.11 3.73 2.07
N PHE A 76 -2.02 4.23 1.50
CA PHE A 76 -1.35 5.42 2.03
C PHE A 76 -2.19 6.68 1.86
N ALA A 77 -2.93 6.83 0.76
CA ALA A 77 -3.86 7.94 0.59
C ALA A 77 -4.95 7.96 1.67
N VAL A 78 -5.52 6.79 2.01
CA VAL A 78 -6.48 6.66 3.13
C VAL A 78 -5.84 7.12 4.45
N LEU A 79 -4.60 6.68 4.72
CA LEU A 79 -3.89 7.02 5.95
C LEU A 79 -3.57 8.52 6.06
N GLU A 80 -3.20 9.17 4.94
CA GLU A 80 -2.97 10.61 4.89
C GLU A 80 -4.26 11.40 5.13
N GLU A 81 -5.37 10.96 4.55
CA GLU A 81 -6.68 11.58 4.78
C GLU A 81 -7.13 11.41 6.24
N ALA A 82 -6.96 10.21 6.80
CA ALA A 82 -7.22 9.96 8.21
C ALA A 82 -6.33 10.83 9.11
N ALA A 83 -5.09 11.14 8.70
CA ALA A 83 -4.19 12.04 9.42
C ALA A 83 -4.70 13.49 9.51
N GLN A 84 -5.45 13.93 8.50
CA GLN A 84 -6.04 15.26 8.48
C GLN A 84 -7.32 15.34 9.33
N ARG A 85 -8.06 14.24 9.44
CA ARG A 85 -9.34 14.18 10.16
C ARG A 85 -9.19 13.80 11.63
N ARG A 86 -8.22 12.95 11.98
CA ARG A 86 -8.03 12.44 13.35
C ARG A 86 -6.55 12.27 13.72
N GLN A 87 -6.31 12.15 15.03
CA GLN A 87 -5.01 11.72 15.54
C GLN A 87 -4.73 10.27 15.11
N LEU A 88 -3.68 10.09 14.32
CA LEU A 88 -3.15 8.77 13.99
C LEU A 88 -2.50 8.11 15.20
N SER A 89 -2.62 6.79 15.27
CA SER A 89 -1.87 5.95 16.19
C SER A 89 -0.37 6.00 15.90
N ALA A 90 0.46 5.61 16.86
CA ALA A 90 1.91 5.55 16.68
C ALA A 90 2.31 4.66 15.50
N GLN A 91 1.55 3.59 15.26
CA GLN A 91 1.77 2.67 14.15
C GLN A 91 1.43 3.31 12.80
N GLU A 92 0.28 4.00 12.69
CA GLU A 92 -0.12 4.70 11.46
C GLU A 92 0.85 5.86 11.13
N LYS A 93 1.35 6.57 12.15
CA LYS A 93 2.36 7.62 11.98
C LYS A 93 3.69 7.05 11.48
N SER A 94 4.14 5.93 12.05
CA SER A 94 5.34 5.23 11.57
C SER A 94 5.16 4.74 10.13
N LEU A 95 3.99 4.16 9.82
CA LEU A 95 3.66 3.70 8.47
C LEU A 95 3.71 4.85 7.45
N LEU A 96 3.12 6.01 7.76
CA LEU A 96 3.23 7.20 6.90
C LEU A 96 4.65 7.76 6.79
N ALA A 97 5.45 7.71 7.85
CA ALA A 97 6.84 8.15 7.81
C ALA A 97 7.70 7.34 6.81
N HIS A 98 7.35 6.07 6.61
CA HIS A 98 8.00 5.18 5.63
C HIS A 98 7.22 5.05 4.31
N LYS A 99 6.24 5.91 4.05
CA LYS A 99 5.41 5.88 2.83
C LYS A 99 6.27 5.95 1.58
N ASP A 100 7.10 6.97 1.45
CA ASP A 100 7.86 7.23 0.21
C ASP A 100 8.82 6.08 -0.09
N GLU A 101 9.52 5.57 0.93
CA GLU A 101 10.41 4.42 0.80
C GLU A 101 9.65 3.15 0.38
N THR A 102 8.51 2.88 1.00
CA THR A 102 7.67 1.72 0.68
C THR A 102 7.11 1.80 -0.74
N LEU A 103 6.65 2.98 -1.15
CA LEU A 103 6.11 3.20 -2.50
C LEU A 103 7.20 3.11 -3.56
N GLU A 104 8.38 3.66 -3.30
CA GLU A 104 9.50 3.59 -4.25
C GLU A 104 9.97 2.14 -4.46
N TYR A 105 10.06 1.34 -3.40
CA TYR A 105 10.34 -0.08 -3.53
C TYR A 105 9.28 -0.82 -4.37
N LYS A 106 8.00 -0.53 -4.13
CA LYS A 106 6.89 -1.11 -4.91
C LYS A 106 6.91 -0.66 -6.37
N ARG A 107 7.34 0.58 -6.66
CA ARG A 107 7.53 1.06 -8.04
C ARG A 107 8.64 0.30 -8.77
N GLN A 108 9.75 0.03 -8.09
CA GLN A 108 10.84 -0.77 -8.66
C GLN A 108 10.37 -2.21 -8.94
N LEU A 109 9.66 -2.83 -7.99
CA LEU A 109 9.07 -4.16 -8.20
C LEU A 109 8.06 -4.17 -9.35
N ALA A 110 7.21 -3.15 -9.45
CA ALA A 110 6.25 -3.03 -10.55
C ALA A 110 6.95 -2.85 -11.90
N ALA A 111 8.01 -2.04 -11.97
CA ALA A 111 8.79 -1.86 -13.20
C ALA A 111 9.49 -3.14 -13.63
N LEU A 112 10.04 -3.92 -12.69
CA LEU A 112 10.62 -5.23 -12.98
C LEU A 112 9.55 -6.25 -13.38
N GLY A 113 8.42 -6.29 -12.67
CA GLY A 113 7.30 -7.16 -12.98
C GLY A 113 6.76 -6.91 -14.39
N ASP A 114 6.59 -5.65 -14.79
CA ASP A 114 6.09 -5.30 -16.12
C ASP A 114 7.09 -5.71 -17.22
N LYS A 115 8.41 -5.59 -16.96
CA LYS A 115 9.45 -6.10 -17.86
C LYS A 115 9.38 -7.63 -18.01
N VAL A 116 9.18 -8.36 -16.92
CA VAL A 116 9.04 -9.82 -16.94
C VAL A 116 7.83 -10.23 -17.77
N THR A 117 6.66 -9.65 -17.50
CA THR A 117 5.43 -9.96 -18.26
C THR A 117 5.56 -9.60 -19.74
N TYR A 118 6.25 -8.49 -20.06
CA TYR A 118 6.54 -8.13 -21.44
C TYR A 118 7.45 -9.17 -22.12
N GLN A 119 8.50 -9.63 -21.45
CA GLN A 119 9.41 -10.64 -21.99
C GLN A 119 8.73 -12.01 -22.16
N GLU A 120 7.91 -12.44 -21.20
CA GLU A 120 7.12 -13.68 -21.30
C GLU A 120 6.22 -13.65 -22.54
N ARG A 121 5.60 -12.50 -22.82
CA ARG A 121 4.78 -12.31 -24.01
C ARG A 121 5.61 -12.36 -25.29
N LEU A 122 6.76 -11.70 -25.34
CA LEU A 122 7.66 -11.78 -26.50
C LEU A 122 8.07 -13.23 -26.77
N ASN A 123 8.40 -13.99 -25.72
CA ASN A 123 8.78 -15.39 -25.85
C ASN A 123 7.61 -16.26 -26.34
N ALA A 124 6.39 -16.00 -25.87
CA ALA A 124 5.19 -16.72 -26.30
C ALA A 124 4.81 -16.44 -27.77
N LEU A 125 5.18 -15.29 -28.32
CA LEU A 125 4.97 -14.93 -29.74
C LEU A 125 6.10 -15.44 -30.66
N ALA A 126 7.23 -15.83 -30.08
CA ALA A 126 8.37 -16.39 -30.80
C ALA A 126 8.32 -17.93 -30.91
N GLN A 127 7.30 -18.57 -30.34
CA GLN A 127 6.97 -20.00 -30.47
C GLN A 127 5.87 -20.22 -31.51
#